data_AF-A0AA35U5M8-F1
#
_entry.id   AF-A0AA35U5M8-F1
#
_cell.length_a   1.000
_cell.length_b   1.000
_cell.length_c   1.000
_cell.angle_alpha   90.00
_cell.angle_beta   90.00
_cell.angle_gamma   90.00
#
_symmetry.space_group_name_H-M   'P 1'
#
loop_
_entity.id
_entity.type
_entity.pdbx_description
1 polymer ?
#
loop_
_entity_poly.entity_id
_entity_poly.type
_entity_poly.pdbx_seq_one_letter_code
_entity_poly.pdbx_strand_id
1 'polypeptide(L)' 'MLSKVLFVAGLVSIIASILAWSLASGETAEELAHAERWGIFVGLWAPTFLILSEKLK' A
#
# COMPACT_ATOMS: atom_id res chain seq x y z
N MET A 1 5.03 21.48 -2.65
CA MET A 1 3.66 20.91 -2.62
C MET A 1 3.67 19.39 -2.81
N LEU A 2 4.40 18.88 -3.81
CA LEU A 2 4.52 17.45 -4.09
C LEU A 2 5.01 16.59 -2.91
N SER A 3 6.01 17.04 -2.15
CA SER A 3 6.48 16.34 -0.94
C SER A 3 5.37 16.07 0.09
N LYS A 4 4.46 17.02 0.32
CA LYS A 4 3.33 16.85 1.25
C LYS A 4 2.31 15.83 0.72
N VAL A 5 2.05 15.84 -0.58
CA VAL A 5 1.16 14.86 -1.23
C VAL A 5 1.72 13.45 -1.09
N LEU A 6 3.03 13.27 -1.35
CA LEU A 6 3.71 11.98 -1.20
C LEU A 6 3.70 11.49 0.26
N PHE A 7 3.90 12.39 1.22
CA PHE A 7 3.81 12.03 2.63
C PHE A 7 2.44 11.44 2.98
N VAL A 8 1.37 12.16 2.61
CA VAL A 8 0.00 11.70 2.85
C VAL A 8 -0.31 10.42 2.06
N ALA A 9 0.12 10.33 0.79
CA ALA A 9 -0.06 9.14 -0.03
C ALA A 9 0.61 7.90 0.59
N GLY A 10 1.79 8.07 1.20
CA GLY A 10 2.47 7.00 1.95
C GLY A 10 1.63 6.51 3.12
N LEU A 11 1.05 7.41 3.92
CA LEU A 11 0.17 7.04 5.03
C LEU A 11 -1.13 6.36 4.56
N VAL A 12 -1.75 6.92 3.51
CA VAL A 12 -2.98 6.36 2.92
C VAL A 12 -2.73 4.97 2.35
N SER A 13 -1.55 4.71 1.76
CA SER A 13 -1.23 3.39 1.19
C SER A 13 -1.19 2.26 2.22
N ILE A 14 -0.94 2.55 3.50
CA ILE A 14 -1.00 1.55 4.59
C ILE A 14 -2.45 1.10 4.81
N ILE A 15 -3.40 2.02 4.82
CA ILE A 15 -4.82 1.68 4.92
C ILE A 15 -5.28 0.99 3.64
N ALA A 16 -4.82 1.49 2.49
CA ALA A 16 -5.13 0.90 1.20
C ALA A 16 -4.64 -0.55 1.07
N SER A 17 -3.51 -0.93 1.68
CA SER A 17 -3.01 -2.31 1.63
C SER A 17 -3.90 -3.28 2.42
N ILE A 18 -4.42 -2.85 3.58
CA ILE A 18 -5.35 -3.62 4.39
C ILE A 18 -6.68 -3.80 3.63
N LEU A 19 -7.18 -2.73 3.01
CA LEU A 19 -8.38 -2.79 2.19
C LEU A 19 -8.18 -3.65 0.94
N ALA A 20 -7.03 -3.54 0.28
CA ALA A 20 -6.66 -4.33 -0.89
C ALA A 20 -6.64 -5.83 -0.59
N TRP A 21 -6.04 -6.23 0.54
CA TRP A 21 -6.13 -7.61 1.03
C TRP A 21 -7.58 -8.00 1.32
N SER A 22 -8.30 -7.21 2.11
CA SER A 22 -9.67 -7.55 2.52
C SER A 22 -10.65 -7.68 1.35
N LEU A 23 -10.48 -6.92 0.28
CA LEU A 23 -11.32 -6.97 -0.92
C LEU A 23 -10.94 -8.14 -1.85
N ALA A 24 -9.69 -8.58 -1.81
CA ALA A 24 -9.19 -9.69 -2.64
C ALA A 24 -9.29 -11.05 -1.92
N SER A 25 -9.45 -11.06 -0.60
CA SER A 25 -9.55 -12.29 0.20
C SER A 25 -10.81 -13.08 -0.19
N GLY A 26 -10.59 -14.28 -0.73
CA GLY A 26 -11.63 -15.26 -1.03
C GLY A 26 -11.68 -16.41 -0.02
N GLU A 27 -12.44 -17.45 -0.34
CA GLU A 27 -12.67 -18.61 0.53
C GLU A 27 -11.63 -19.71 0.31
N THR A 28 -11.00 -19.75 -0.85
CA THR A 28 -10.00 -20.75 -1.19
C THR A 28 -8.60 -20.33 -0.74
N ALA A 29 -7.73 -21.32 -0.50
CA ALA A 29 -6.34 -21.07 -0.13
C ALA A 29 -5.57 -20.31 -1.24
N GLU A 30 -5.94 -20.52 -2.51
CA GLU A 30 -5.31 -19.83 -3.64
C GLU A 30 -5.69 -18.34 -3.67
N GLU A 31 -6.97 -18.02 -3.47
CA GLU A 31 -7.45 -16.63 -3.39
C GLU A 31 -6.86 -15.89 -2.19
N LEU A 32 -6.77 -16.54 -1.03
CA LEU A 32 -6.14 -15.96 0.15
C LEU A 32 -4.66 -15.64 -0.11
N ALA A 33 -3.93 -16.57 -0.72
CA ALA A 33 -2.52 -16.35 -1.04
C ALA A 33 -2.36 -15.25 -2.12
N HIS A 34 -3.30 -15.10 -3.05
CA HIS A 34 -3.33 -13.98 -3.98
C HIS A 34 -3.55 -12.65 -3.26
N ALA A 35 -4.53 -12.60 -2.35
CA ALA A 35 -4.87 -11.42 -1.55
C ALA A 35 -3.70 -10.94 -0.69
N GLU A 36 -2.96 -11.86 -0.05
CA GLU A 36 -1.77 -11.54 0.74
C GLU A 36 -0.68 -10.88 -0.12
N ARG A 37 -0.39 -11.45 -1.29
CA ARG A 37 0.61 -10.90 -2.23
C ARG A 37 0.19 -9.53 -2.75
N TRP A 38 -1.10 -9.35 -3.05
CA TRP A 38 -1.66 -8.08 -3.48
C TRP A 38 -1.56 -7.01 -2.39
N GLY A 39 -1.96 -7.35 -1.16
CA GLY A 39 -1.84 -6.47 0.00
C GLY A 39 -0.38 -6.04 0.26
N ILE A 40 0.56 -6.97 0.22
CA ILE A 40 1.99 -6.68 0.38
C ILE A 40 2.48 -5.72 -0.71
N PHE A 41 2.12 -5.96 -1.97
CA PHE A 41 2.52 -5.10 -3.10
C PHE A 41 2.08 -3.64 -2.89
N VAL A 42 0.82 -3.43 -2.47
CA VAL A 42 0.31 -2.08 -2.15
C VAL A 42 1.01 -1.51 -0.91
N GLY A 43 1.29 -2.36 0.09
CA GLY A 43 2.01 -1.97 1.31
C GLY A 43 3.42 -1.43 1.05
N LEU A 44 4.09 -1.89 0.00
CA LEU A 44 5.41 -1.38 -0.41
C LEU A 44 5.37 0.05 -0.93
N TRP A 45 4.20 0.61 -1.27
CA TRP A 45 4.10 2.00 -1.69
C TRP A 45 4.38 2.98 -0.54
N ALA A 46 4.13 2.58 0.71
CA ALA A 46 4.38 3.41 1.89
C ALA A 46 5.86 3.83 1.99
N PRO A 47 6.84 2.91 2.04
CA PRO A 47 8.25 3.30 2.07
C PRO A 47 8.65 4.08 0.81
N THR A 48 8.16 3.74 -0.38
CA THR A 48 8.47 4.49 -1.62
C THR A 48 8.02 5.94 -1.53
N PHE A 49 6.76 6.19 -1.18
CA PHE A 49 6.23 7.55 -1.08
C PHE A 49 6.85 8.35 0.05
N LEU A 50 7.15 7.74 1.19
CA LEU A 50 7.82 8.42 2.30
C LEU A 50 9.26 8.82 1.95
N ILE A 51 10.01 7.95 1.26
CA ILE A 51 11.36 8.27 0.77
C ILE A 51 11.30 9.40 -0.27
N LEU A 52 10.39 9.31 -1.26
CA LEU A 52 10.23 10.35 -2.26
C LEU A 52 9.77 11.68 -1.64
N SER A 53 8.90 11.64 -0.64
CA SER A 53 8.48 12.82 0.11
C SER A 53 9.66 13.51 0.77
N GLU A 54 10.58 12.76 1.38
CA GLU A 54 11.81 13.31 1.99
C GLU A 54 12.77 13.89 0.95
N LYS A 55 13.00 13.17 -0.15
CA LYS A 55 13.93 13.56 -1.22
C LYS A 55 13.48 14.80 -2.00
N LEU A 56 12.16 14.98 -2.16
CA LEU A 56 11.55 16.04 -2.97
C LEU A 56 11.02 17.21 -2.11
N LYS A 57 11.58 17.40 -0.91
CA LYS A 57 11.26 18.51 0.00
C LYS A 57 11.64 19.87 -0.58
#